data_AF-A0A1V6Q121-F1
#
_entry.id   AF-A0A1V6Q121-F1
#
_cell.length_a   1.000
_cell.length_b   1.000
_cell.length_c   1.000
_cell.angle_alpha   90.00
_cell.angle_beta   90.00
_cell.angle_gamma   90.00
#
_symmetry.space_group_name_H-M   'P 1'
#
loop_
_entity.id
_entity.type
_entity.pdbx_description
1 polymer ?
#
loop_
_entity_poly.entity_id
_entity_poly.type
_entity_poly.pdbx_seq_one_letter_code
_entity_poly.pdbx_strand_id
1 'polypeptide(L)'
;MRLLRLHHGLAAGKSHLKLGCISRRCFSSTHAHHDLTPFSRRLFKLPSAPSPPSQHHHDLTTFLSYAEHISLPEKSTVYVGTHYEYTVLQTLRQYALALHRIGGRDDAGIDLVGTWHLPEREQSRAIRVLVQCKALKAKLGPNLVRELEGTFRQAPVGWRTGQTVGMLVGPREATKGVRDALARSTYPLFWMMIERDGTLKQALWNARAEELGLGPLGVETRYGAEGESGSVTKEVALTWDGCDIPNMGCVELDLARFEEQWVASWGANLPEIEKGELLDIAERVLPHGESGFLSDGTISDADRTKVLQALQERQAGLSIPA
;
A
#
# COMPACT_ATOMS: atom_id res chain seq x y z
N MET A 1 4.16 15.75 -27.28
CA MET A 1 4.00 17.22 -27.25
C MET A 1 2.56 17.53 -27.59
N ARG A 2 1.70 17.74 -26.59
CA ARG A 2 0.36 18.29 -26.78
C ARG A 2 0.02 19.13 -25.54
N LEU A 3 -0.51 20.32 -25.84
CA LEU A 3 -0.64 21.50 -25.00
C LEU A 3 -1.67 21.33 -23.87
N LEU A 4 -1.38 22.06 -22.79
CA LEU A 4 -2.29 22.53 -21.75
C LEU A 4 -3.67 22.93 -22.31
N ARG A 5 -4.74 22.46 -21.67
CA ARG A 5 -6.04 23.12 -21.68
C ARG A 5 -6.37 23.57 -20.26
N LEU A 6 -6.27 24.88 -20.04
CA LEU A 6 -6.86 25.57 -18.91
C LEU A 6 -8.39 25.62 -19.15
N HIS A 7 -9.16 24.99 -18.26
CA HIS A 7 -10.58 25.30 -18.12
C HIS A 7 -10.76 26.16 -16.87
N HIS A 8 -11.09 27.44 -17.07
CA HIS A 8 -11.69 28.28 -16.04
C HIS A 8 -13.19 27.97 -15.99
N GLY A 9 -13.69 27.65 -14.79
CA GLY A 9 -15.10 27.57 -14.47
C GLY A 9 -15.29 27.95 -13.01
N LEU A 10 -15.70 29.19 -12.76
CA LEU A 10 -16.24 29.64 -11.48
C LEU A 10 -17.63 29.03 -11.29
N ALA A 11 -17.87 28.35 -10.16
CA ALA A 11 -19.15 28.38 -9.46
C ALA A 11 -18.95 27.94 -7.99
N ALA A 12 -19.42 28.80 -7.09
CA ALA A 12 -19.29 28.70 -5.64
C ALA A 12 -20.18 27.62 -5.02
N GLY A 13 -19.75 27.04 -3.89
CA GLY A 13 -20.65 26.24 -3.05
C GLY A 13 -19.98 25.44 -1.93
N LYS A 14 -19.92 26.06 -0.75
CA LYS A 14 -19.79 25.46 0.60
C LYS A 14 -18.40 24.95 1.03
N SER A 15 -17.84 25.80 1.89
CA SER A 15 -16.75 25.60 2.85
C SER A 15 -16.87 24.33 3.69
N HIS A 16 -15.83 23.49 3.63
CA HIS A 16 -15.33 22.76 4.79
C HIS A 16 -13.89 23.22 5.05
N LEU A 17 -13.63 23.61 6.29
CA LEU A 17 -12.36 24.12 6.78
C LEU A 17 -11.25 23.10 6.51
N LYS A 18 -10.43 23.34 5.47
CA LYS A 18 -9.15 22.64 5.29
C LYS A 18 -8.15 23.24 6.26
N LEU A 19 -7.98 22.61 7.42
CA LEU A 19 -6.78 22.80 8.21
C LEU A 19 -5.61 22.21 7.42
N GLY A 20 -4.82 23.09 6.82
CA GLY A 20 -3.51 22.74 6.27
C GLY A 20 -2.60 22.29 7.40
N CYS A 21 -2.53 20.99 7.64
CA CYS A 21 -1.52 20.42 8.51
C CYS A 21 -0.21 20.36 7.72
N ILE A 22 0.66 21.35 7.92
CA ILE A 22 2.06 21.27 7.50
C ILE A 22 2.74 20.27 8.45
N SER A 23 2.58 18.99 8.16
CA SER A 23 3.29 17.94 8.89
C SER A 23 4.72 17.87 8.37
N ARG A 24 5.64 18.52 9.09
CA ARG A 24 7.07 18.24 8.95
C ARG A 24 7.26 16.77 9.33
N ARG A 25 7.67 15.95 8.37
CA ARG A 25 7.96 14.52 8.61
C ARG A 25 9.21 14.44 9.49
N CYS A 26 9.02 14.31 10.80
CA CYS A 26 10.09 14.03 11.74
C CYS A 26 10.49 12.55 11.61
N PHE A 27 11.79 12.30 11.42
CA PHE A 27 12.38 10.97 11.50
C PHE A 27 12.46 10.56 12.98
N SER A 28 11.40 9.95 13.52
CA SER A 28 11.45 9.28 14.82
C SER A 28 11.47 7.77 14.62
N SER A 29 12.56 7.13 15.02
CA SER A 29 12.89 5.72 14.82
C SER A 29 12.14 4.75 15.75
N THR A 30 10.87 5.02 16.05
CA THR A 30 10.04 4.17 16.92
C THR A 30 8.67 4.03 16.30
N HIS A 31 8.60 3.38 15.13
CA HIS A 31 7.33 2.96 14.57
C HIS A 31 7.06 1.53 15.03
N ALA A 32 6.20 1.39 16.04
CA ALA A 32 5.48 0.15 16.23
C ALA A 32 4.75 -0.12 14.91
N HIS A 33 5.17 -1.15 14.19
CA HIS A 33 4.47 -1.63 13.02
C HIS A 33 3.12 -2.15 13.50
N HIS A 34 2.05 -1.41 13.26
CA HIS A 34 0.70 -1.91 13.49
C HIS A 34 0.32 -2.76 12.29
N ASP A 35 0.72 -4.03 12.32
CA ASP A 35 0.19 -4.99 11.38
C ASP A 35 -1.34 -5.05 11.52
N LEU A 36 -2.04 -4.83 10.41
CA LEU A 36 -3.49 -4.93 10.36
C LEU A 36 -3.93 -6.33 10.82
N THR A 37 -4.84 -6.37 11.80
CA THR A 37 -5.34 -7.62 12.38
C THR A 37 -6.02 -8.48 11.31
N PRO A 38 -6.16 -9.80 11.53
CA PRO A 38 -6.93 -10.66 10.63
C PRO A 38 -8.35 -10.12 10.39
N PHE A 39 -8.99 -9.58 11.43
CA PHE A 39 -10.31 -8.96 11.31
C PHE A 39 -10.29 -7.70 10.44
N SER A 40 -9.40 -6.74 10.69
CA SER A 40 -9.30 -5.51 9.86
C SER A 40 -9.05 -5.88 8.39
N ARG A 41 -8.16 -6.85 8.13
CA ARG A 41 -7.89 -7.31 6.77
C ARG A 41 -9.15 -7.85 6.09
N ARG A 42 -9.97 -8.61 6.79
CA ARG A 42 -11.25 -9.11 6.25
C ARG A 42 -12.23 -7.96 6.01
N LEU A 43 -12.41 -7.07 6.99
CA LEU A 43 -13.32 -5.92 6.91
C LEU A 43 -13.02 -5.04 5.69
N PHE A 44 -11.75 -4.77 5.41
CA PHE A 44 -11.30 -3.96 4.27
C PHE A 44 -11.01 -4.78 3.00
N LYS A 45 -11.38 -6.07 2.97
CA LYS A 45 -11.17 -6.98 1.83
C LYS A 45 -9.72 -6.99 1.35
N LEU A 46 -8.77 -6.96 2.29
CA LEU A 46 -7.33 -7.02 2.06
C LEU A 46 -6.87 -8.49 1.98
N PRO A 47 -5.77 -8.78 1.28
CA PRO A 47 -5.24 -10.13 1.25
C PRO A 47 -4.62 -10.47 2.62
N SER A 48 -4.59 -11.77 2.93
CA SER A 48 -3.85 -12.28 4.09
C SER A 48 -2.37 -11.89 3.98
N ALA A 49 -1.74 -11.62 5.12
CA ALA A 49 -0.31 -11.37 5.15
C ALA A 49 0.44 -12.61 4.62
N PRO A 50 1.43 -12.46 3.72
CA PRO A 50 2.27 -13.57 3.33
C PRO A 50 3.13 -14.02 4.52
N SER A 51 3.52 -15.31 4.53
CA SER A 51 4.49 -15.81 5.50
C SER A 51 5.85 -15.12 5.32
N PRO A 52 6.55 -14.75 6.40
CA PRO A 52 7.88 -14.17 6.29
C PRO A 52 8.84 -15.11 5.54
N PRO A 53 9.68 -14.60 4.62
CA PRO A 53 10.62 -15.41 3.84
C PRO A 53 11.84 -15.84 4.65
N SER A 54 12.08 -15.20 5.81
CA SER A 54 13.21 -15.47 6.70
C SER A 54 12.71 -15.63 8.13
N GLN A 55 13.33 -16.54 8.87
CA GLN A 55 13.10 -16.71 10.31
C GLN A 55 13.98 -15.79 11.16
N HIS A 56 14.96 -15.11 10.55
CA HIS A 56 15.99 -14.35 11.27
C HIS A 56 15.78 -12.84 11.21
N HIS A 57 15.04 -12.35 10.22
CA HIS A 57 14.81 -10.93 10.04
C HIS A 57 13.49 -10.65 9.34
N HIS A 58 12.84 -9.56 9.72
CA HIS A 58 11.56 -9.11 9.15
C HIS A 58 11.56 -7.63 8.76
N ASP A 59 12.61 -6.88 9.14
CA ASP A 59 12.81 -5.48 8.81
C ASP A 59 14.31 -5.17 8.59
N LEU A 60 14.63 -3.91 8.28
CA LEU A 60 16.01 -3.48 8.03
C LEU A 60 16.89 -3.67 9.29
N THR A 61 16.38 -3.31 10.46
CA THR A 61 17.12 -3.36 11.72
C THR A 61 17.52 -4.79 12.08
N THR A 62 16.56 -5.70 12.09
CA THR A 62 16.77 -7.13 12.37
C THR A 62 17.65 -7.78 11.30
N PHE A 63 17.55 -7.35 10.04
CA PHE A 63 18.45 -7.81 8.97
C PHE A 63 19.90 -7.38 9.20
N LEU A 64 20.13 -6.12 9.59
CA LEU A 64 21.48 -5.63 9.87
C LEU A 64 22.11 -6.38 11.05
N SER A 65 21.37 -6.58 12.14
CA SER A 65 21.84 -7.38 13.29
C SER A 65 22.14 -8.82 12.91
N TYR A 66 21.29 -9.44 12.08
CA TYR A 66 21.53 -10.79 11.56
C TYR A 66 22.80 -10.84 10.70
N ALA A 67 22.94 -9.91 9.76
CA ALA A 67 24.08 -9.84 8.85
C ALA A 67 25.39 -9.67 9.60
N GLU A 68 25.42 -8.83 10.63
CA GLU A 68 26.57 -8.67 11.52
C GLU A 68 26.90 -9.97 12.26
N HIS A 69 25.90 -10.61 12.88
CA HIS A 69 26.07 -11.85 13.63
C HIS A 69 26.67 -12.99 12.79
N ILE A 70 26.26 -13.13 11.53
CA ILE A 70 26.82 -14.16 10.63
C ILE A 70 28.03 -13.66 9.82
N SER A 71 28.49 -12.43 10.05
CA SER A 71 29.56 -11.78 9.28
C SER A 71 29.31 -11.81 7.76
N LEU A 72 28.07 -11.52 7.34
CA LEU A 72 27.68 -11.49 5.93
C LEU A 72 28.42 -10.35 5.21
N PRO A 73 29.16 -10.62 4.12
CA PRO A 73 29.89 -9.56 3.43
C PRO A 73 28.97 -8.49 2.83
N GLU A 74 29.18 -7.23 3.18
CA GLU A 74 28.36 -6.09 2.73
C GLU A 74 28.32 -5.91 1.20
N LYS A 75 29.35 -6.41 0.51
CA LYS A 75 29.46 -6.36 -0.95
C LYS A 75 28.80 -7.56 -1.64
N SER A 76 28.32 -8.54 -0.88
CA SER A 76 27.64 -9.71 -1.44
C SER A 76 26.31 -9.29 -2.09
N THR A 77 25.89 -10.04 -3.11
CA THR A 77 24.61 -9.80 -3.79
C THR A 77 23.43 -9.98 -2.84
N VAL A 78 23.53 -10.91 -1.90
CA VAL A 78 22.52 -11.15 -0.87
C VAL A 78 22.40 -9.93 0.04
N TYR A 79 23.51 -9.43 0.60
CA TYR A 79 23.46 -8.26 1.47
C TYR A 79 22.90 -7.04 0.73
N VAL A 80 23.42 -6.76 -0.46
CA VAL A 80 23.02 -5.60 -1.26
C VAL A 80 21.56 -5.66 -1.68
N GLY A 81 21.06 -6.86 -2.06
CA GLY A 81 19.67 -7.08 -2.44
C GLY A 81 18.73 -6.90 -1.26
N THR A 82 18.94 -7.68 -0.20
CA THR A 82 18.05 -7.68 0.98
C THR A 82 18.02 -6.32 1.68
N HIS A 83 19.17 -5.65 1.83
CA HIS A 83 19.22 -4.29 2.37
C HIS A 83 18.36 -3.33 1.52
N TYR A 84 18.51 -3.39 0.20
CA TYR A 84 17.78 -2.51 -0.72
C TYR A 84 16.28 -2.79 -0.71
N GLU A 85 15.87 -4.05 -0.67
CA GLU A 85 14.46 -4.44 -0.53
C GLU A 85 13.83 -3.86 0.75
N TYR A 86 14.51 -3.94 1.89
CA TYR A 86 14.02 -3.34 3.14
C TYR A 86 14.01 -1.81 3.10
N THR A 87 15.00 -1.19 2.45
CA THR A 87 15.04 0.25 2.24
C THR A 87 13.82 0.72 1.43
N VAL A 88 13.51 0.01 0.33
CA VAL A 88 12.35 0.29 -0.52
C VAL A 88 11.05 0.08 0.26
N LEU A 89 10.93 -1.03 0.99
CA LEU A 89 9.77 -1.32 1.85
C LEU A 89 9.51 -0.17 2.83
N GLN A 90 10.54 0.27 3.57
CA GLN A 90 10.42 1.37 4.54
C GLN A 90 10.11 2.71 3.86
N THR A 91 10.71 2.98 2.70
CA THR A 91 10.48 4.21 1.93
C THR A 91 9.04 4.30 1.44
N LEU A 92 8.50 3.22 0.87
CA LEU A 92 7.16 3.21 0.28
C LEU A 92 6.04 3.32 1.32
N ARG A 93 6.31 3.00 2.60
CA ARG A 93 5.37 3.33 3.70
C ARG A 93 5.07 4.82 3.78
N GLN A 94 5.97 5.70 3.34
CA GLN A 94 5.73 7.15 3.34
C GLN A 94 4.66 7.61 2.34
N TYR A 95 4.21 6.70 1.47
CA TYR A 95 3.21 6.95 0.43
C TYR A 95 2.01 6.00 0.57
N ALA A 96 1.72 5.57 1.81
CA ALA A 96 0.61 4.68 2.15
C ALA A 96 0.66 3.28 1.49
N LEU A 97 1.86 2.76 1.24
CA LEU A 97 2.03 1.36 0.86
C LEU A 97 2.34 0.49 2.09
N ALA A 98 1.53 -0.55 2.29
CA ALA A 98 1.76 -1.62 3.25
C ALA A 98 2.32 -2.84 2.50
N LEU A 99 3.65 -2.98 2.51
CA LEU A 99 4.36 -4.03 1.77
C LEU A 99 4.98 -5.07 2.70
N HIS A 100 5.06 -6.30 2.22
CA HIS A 100 5.72 -7.42 2.88
C HIS A 100 6.76 -7.97 1.91
N ARG A 101 7.96 -8.24 2.43
CA ARG A 101 9.01 -8.90 1.68
C ARG A 101 8.63 -10.36 1.48
N ILE A 102 8.73 -10.85 0.25
CA ILE A 102 8.61 -12.27 -0.10
C ILE A 102 9.81 -12.78 -0.91
N GLY A 103 10.74 -11.87 -1.28
CA GLY A 103 11.92 -12.17 -2.07
C GLY A 103 12.79 -13.27 -1.47
N GLY A 104 13.20 -14.22 -2.30
CA GLY A 104 13.83 -15.45 -1.88
C GLY A 104 14.00 -16.45 -3.02
N ARG A 105 14.28 -17.71 -2.68
CA ARG A 105 14.30 -18.78 -3.69
C ARG A 105 12.87 -19.00 -4.20
N ASP A 106 12.70 -19.04 -5.51
CA ASP A 106 11.42 -19.31 -6.21
C ASP A 106 10.34 -18.22 -6.06
N ASP A 107 10.73 -16.96 -5.85
CA ASP A 107 9.82 -15.80 -5.71
C ASP A 107 9.21 -15.28 -7.03
N ALA A 108 9.45 -15.98 -8.14
CA ALA A 108 9.02 -15.60 -9.49
C ALA A 108 9.43 -14.18 -9.93
N GLY A 109 10.47 -13.60 -9.30
CA GLY A 109 10.94 -12.24 -9.56
C GLY A 109 10.14 -11.15 -8.83
N ILE A 110 9.34 -11.51 -7.83
CA ILE A 110 8.60 -10.58 -6.98
C ILE A 110 9.29 -10.48 -5.63
N ASP A 111 9.86 -9.32 -5.32
CA ASP A 111 10.60 -9.13 -4.07
C ASP A 111 9.68 -8.70 -2.93
N LEU A 112 8.70 -7.83 -3.21
CA LEU A 112 7.71 -7.38 -2.23
C LEU A 112 6.28 -7.48 -2.78
N VAL A 113 5.32 -7.75 -1.90
CA VAL A 113 3.88 -7.70 -2.22
C VAL A 113 3.14 -6.93 -1.15
N GLY A 114 2.06 -6.26 -1.53
CA GLY A 114 1.29 -5.52 -0.55
C GLY A 114 0.10 -4.77 -1.10
N THR A 115 -0.34 -3.78 -0.35
CA THR A 115 -1.50 -2.96 -0.67
C THR A 115 -1.15 -1.48 -0.65
N TRP A 116 -1.76 -0.71 -1.55
CA TRP A 116 -1.65 0.74 -1.61
C TRP A 116 -2.98 1.37 -1.20
N HIS A 117 -2.96 2.11 -0.10
CA HIS A 117 -4.12 2.73 0.53
C HIS A 117 -4.14 4.22 0.19
N LEU A 118 -4.77 4.55 -0.92
CA LEU A 118 -4.85 5.93 -1.40
C LEU A 118 -6.05 6.66 -0.81
N PRO A 119 -5.95 7.99 -0.61
CA PRO A 119 -7.06 8.83 -0.17
C PRO A 119 -8.34 8.57 -0.94
N GLU A 120 -9.47 8.57 -0.22
CA GLU A 120 -10.83 8.33 -0.73
C GLU A 120 -11.10 6.89 -1.18
N ARG A 121 -10.08 6.03 -1.18
CA ARG A 121 -10.19 4.62 -1.58
C ARG A 121 -9.98 3.65 -0.42
N GLU A 122 -9.47 4.11 0.72
CA GLU A 122 -9.08 3.25 1.83
C GLU A 122 -10.21 2.33 2.31
N GLN A 123 -11.45 2.83 2.24
CA GLN A 123 -12.66 2.14 2.68
C GLN A 123 -13.20 1.13 1.65
N SER A 124 -12.93 1.35 0.36
CA SER A 124 -13.64 0.67 -0.75
C SER A 124 -12.89 -0.49 -1.39
N ARG A 125 -11.54 -0.54 -1.25
CA ARG A 125 -10.60 -1.67 -1.52
C ARG A 125 -9.23 -1.11 -1.90
N ALA A 126 -8.20 -1.43 -1.13
CA ALA A 126 -6.83 -1.04 -1.45
C ALA A 126 -6.30 -1.72 -2.73
N ILE A 127 -5.46 -1.01 -3.49
CA ILE A 127 -4.86 -1.53 -4.72
C ILE A 127 -3.79 -2.56 -4.36
N ARG A 128 -3.76 -3.70 -5.06
CA ARG A 128 -2.72 -4.71 -4.87
C ARG A 128 -1.44 -4.28 -5.57
N VAL A 129 -0.31 -4.49 -4.93
CA VAL A 129 1.00 -4.09 -5.45
C VAL A 129 1.92 -5.29 -5.51
N LEU A 130 2.57 -5.48 -6.65
CA LEU A 130 3.70 -6.38 -6.85
C LEU A 130 4.94 -5.51 -7.09
N VAL A 131 5.99 -5.72 -6.31
CA VAL A 131 7.22 -4.91 -6.40
C VAL A 131 8.40 -5.80 -6.73
N GLN A 132 9.14 -5.38 -7.75
CA GLN A 132 10.46 -5.91 -8.07
C GLN A 132 11.52 -4.85 -7.76
N CYS A 133 12.52 -5.23 -6.96
CA CYS A 133 13.61 -4.42 -6.48
C CYS A 133 14.90 -4.79 -7.23
N LYS A 134 15.55 -3.81 -7.87
CA LYS A 134 16.77 -4.06 -8.65
C LYS A 134 17.92 -3.12 -8.27
N ALA A 135 18.75 -3.57 -7.32
CA ALA A 135 19.88 -2.83 -6.76
C ALA A 135 21.17 -2.86 -7.62
N LEU A 136 21.07 -2.77 -8.96
CA LEU A 136 22.23 -2.86 -9.84
C LEU A 136 23.03 -1.55 -9.91
N LYS A 137 24.35 -1.66 -10.10
CA LYS A 137 25.23 -0.51 -10.36
C LYS A 137 24.99 0.11 -11.74
N ALA A 138 24.69 -0.73 -12.73
CA ALA A 138 24.44 -0.34 -14.10
C ALA A 138 23.02 0.21 -14.30
N LYS A 139 22.80 0.91 -15.43
CA LYS A 139 21.46 1.34 -15.84
C LYS A 139 20.58 0.12 -16.10
N LEU A 140 19.32 0.25 -15.70
CA LEU A 140 18.33 -0.79 -15.84
C LEU A 140 17.68 -0.72 -17.23
N GLY A 141 17.52 -1.89 -17.85
CA GLY A 141 17.08 -2.04 -19.24
C GLY A 141 15.57 -2.33 -19.37
N PRO A 142 15.01 -2.19 -20.60
CA PRO A 142 13.59 -2.46 -20.87
C PRO A 142 13.20 -3.94 -20.72
N ASN A 143 14.16 -4.87 -20.69
CA ASN A 143 13.91 -6.28 -20.42
C ASN A 143 13.24 -6.50 -19.05
N LEU A 144 13.60 -5.69 -18.05
CA LEU A 144 13.04 -5.79 -16.70
C LEU A 144 11.55 -5.43 -16.65
N VAL A 145 11.09 -4.54 -17.55
CA VAL A 145 9.65 -4.24 -17.66
C VAL A 145 8.88 -5.48 -18.12
N ARG A 146 9.43 -6.22 -19.10
CA ARG A 146 8.82 -7.47 -19.59
C ARG A 146 8.89 -8.60 -18.55
N GLU A 147 9.97 -8.64 -17.79
CA GLU A 147 10.10 -9.55 -16.65
C GLU A 147 9.02 -9.28 -15.61
N LEU A 148 8.84 -8.00 -15.23
CA LEU A 148 7.79 -7.57 -14.32
C LEU A 148 6.38 -7.90 -14.84
N GLU A 149 6.10 -7.75 -16.15
CA GLU A 149 4.83 -8.18 -16.75
C GLU A 149 4.56 -9.67 -16.50
N GLY A 150 5.60 -10.51 -16.58
CA GLY A 150 5.51 -11.95 -16.30
C GLY A 150 5.09 -12.28 -14.87
N THR A 151 5.31 -11.36 -13.92
CA THR A 151 4.98 -11.58 -12.49
C THR A 151 3.48 -11.56 -12.22
N PHE A 152 2.67 -10.86 -13.02
CA PHE A 152 1.22 -10.75 -12.80
C PHE A 152 0.51 -12.10 -12.81
N ARG A 153 0.97 -13.03 -13.66
CA ARG A 153 0.43 -14.40 -13.71
C ARG A 153 0.87 -15.24 -12.52
N GLN A 154 2.05 -14.96 -11.98
CA GLN A 154 2.67 -15.69 -10.88
C GLN A 154 2.37 -15.09 -9.51
N ALA A 155 1.73 -13.90 -9.47
CA ALA A 155 1.37 -13.18 -8.25
C ALA A 155 0.74 -14.09 -7.19
N PRO A 156 1.02 -13.93 -5.89
CA PRO A 156 0.43 -14.76 -4.85
C PRO A 156 -1.11 -14.71 -4.81
N VAL A 157 -1.72 -15.70 -4.16
CA VAL A 157 -3.18 -15.72 -3.90
C VAL A 157 -3.57 -14.44 -3.15
N GLY A 158 -4.64 -13.77 -3.61
CA GLY A 158 -5.07 -12.47 -3.08
C GLY A 158 -4.52 -11.24 -3.81
N TRP A 159 -3.49 -11.41 -4.64
CA TRP A 159 -2.91 -10.36 -5.50
C TRP A 159 -3.23 -10.51 -6.99
N ARG A 160 -3.74 -11.67 -7.43
CA ARG A 160 -4.26 -11.88 -8.80
C ARG A 160 -5.65 -11.26 -8.94
N THR A 161 -5.70 -9.94 -9.12
CA THR A 161 -6.97 -9.19 -9.22
C THR A 161 -6.93 -8.20 -10.38
N GLY A 162 -8.10 -7.70 -10.79
CA GLY A 162 -8.18 -6.58 -11.74
C GLY A 162 -7.76 -5.22 -11.15
N GLN A 163 -7.38 -5.17 -9.87
CA GLN A 163 -6.94 -3.99 -9.13
C GLN A 163 -5.52 -4.22 -8.61
N THR A 164 -4.61 -4.59 -9.53
CA THR A 164 -3.22 -4.91 -9.22
C THR A 164 -2.30 -4.08 -10.08
N VAL A 165 -1.28 -3.47 -9.47
CA VAL A 165 -0.20 -2.74 -10.15
C VAL A 165 1.13 -3.46 -9.97
N GLY A 166 2.00 -3.33 -10.96
CA GLY A 166 3.39 -3.80 -10.91
C GLY A 166 4.32 -2.61 -10.76
N MET A 167 5.33 -2.72 -9.91
CA MET A 167 6.27 -1.64 -9.63
C MET A 167 7.71 -2.14 -9.76
N LEU A 168 8.49 -1.52 -10.63
CA LEU A 168 9.91 -1.75 -10.74
C LEU A 168 10.67 -0.62 -10.03
N VAL A 169 11.45 -0.99 -9.02
CA VAL A 169 12.17 -0.05 -8.16
C VAL A 169 13.67 -0.25 -8.28
N GLY A 170 14.41 0.80 -8.58
CA GLY A 170 15.86 0.74 -8.75
C GLY A 170 16.57 2.05 -8.39
N PRO A 171 17.87 2.05 -8.08
CA PRO A 171 18.58 3.25 -7.66
C PRO A 171 19.04 4.12 -8.84
N ARG A 172 18.48 3.89 -10.04
CA ARG A 172 18.88 4.52 -11.29
C ARG A 172 17.68 5.08 -12.01
N GLU A 173 17.91 6.18 -12.71
CA GLU A 173 16.87 6.81 -13.52
C GLU A 173 16.40 5.87 -14.64
N ALA A 174 15.10 5.95 -14.96
CA ALA A 174 14.55 5.26 -16.11
C ALA A 174 15.29 5.68 -17.39
N THR A 175 15.72 4.71 -18.18
CA THR A 175 16.23 4.97 -19.52
C THR A 175 15.07 5.28 -20.47
N LYS A 176 15.37 5.86 -21.64
CA LYS A 176 14.35 6.01 -22.70
C LYS A 176 13.70 4.67 -23.04
N GLY A 177 14.49 3.60 -23.15
CA GLY A 177 13.98 2.25 -23.44
C GLY A 177 13.00 1.76 -22.37
N VAL A 178 13.30 2.00 -21.09
CA VAL A 178 12.39 1.68 -19.97
C VAL A 178 11.08 2.47 -20.08
N ARG A 179 11.15 3.79 -20.30
CA ARG A 179 9.95 4.63 -20.49
C ARG A 179 9.09 4.16 -21.66
N ASP A 180 9.73 3.86 -22.78
CA ASP A 180 9.04 3.37 -23.98
C ASP A 180 8.42 1.98 -23.76
N ALA A 181 9.07 1.11 -22.98
CA ALA A 181 8.52 -0.20 -22.61
C ALA A 181 7.33 -0.06 -21.66
N LEU A 182 7.44 0.77 -20.62
CA LEU A 182 6.37 1.08 -19.68
C LEU A 182 5.11 1.58 -20.42
N ALA A 183 5.30 2.53 -21.33
CA ALA A 183 4.22 3.13 -22.11
C ALA A 183 3.50 2.15 -23.06
N ARG A 184 4.21 1.12 -23.56
CA ARG A 184 3.61 0.09 -24.43
C ARG A 184 2.95 -1.04 -23.68
N SER A 185 3.24 -1.21 -22.40
CA SER A 185 2.70 -2.31 -21.61
C SER A 185 1.18 -2.25 -21.52
N THR A 186 0.53 -3.40 -21.61
CA THR A 186 -0.90 -3.54 -21.33
C THR A 186 -1.19 -3.71 -19.85
N TYR A 187 -0.15 -3.89 -19.03
CA TYR A 187 -0.27 -3.96 -17.58
C TYR A 187 -0.13 -2.57 -16.94
N PRO A 188 -0.78 -2.32 -15.80
CA PRO A 188 -0.62 -1.10 -15.02
C PRO A 188 0.71 -1.12 -14.27
N LEU A 189 1.68 -0.36 -14.77
CA LEU A 189 3.07 -0.44 -14.34
C LEU A 189 3.62 0.89 -13.82
N PHE A 190 4.48 0.78 -12.82
CA PHE A 190 5.22 1.86 -12.18
C PHE A 190 6.72 1.66 -12.31
N TRP A 191 7.43 2.77 -12.44
CA TRP A 191 8.87 2.88 -12.27
C TRP A 191 9.16 3.84 -11.12
N MET A 192 9.99 3.42 -10.17
CA MET A 192 10.46 4.30 -9.09
C MET A 192 11.98 4.28 -8.99
N MET A 193 12.58 5.46 -8.98
CA MET A 193 13.98 5.65 -8.62
C MET A 193 14.09 5.97 -7.14
N ILE A 194 14.43 4.97 -6.34
CA ILE A 194 14.69 5.12 -4.90
C ILE A 194 16.18 4.89 -4.69
N GLU A 195 16.87 5.89 -4.15
CA GLU A 195 18.29 5.78 -3.82
C GLU A 195 18.52 4.83 -2.64
N ARG A 196 19.78 4.46 -2.40
CA ARG A 196 20.14 3.47 -1.37
C ARG A 196 19.91 3.97 0.06
N ASP A 197 19.76 5.27 0.22
CA ASP A 197 19.39 5.96 1.46
C ASP A 197 17.85 6.07 1.65
N GLY A 198 17.06 5.58 0.68
CA GLY A 198 15.61 5.68 0.69
C GLY A 198 15.04 6.94 0.04
N THR A 199 15.88 7.79 -0.56
CA THR A 199 15.39 9.03 -1.18
C THR A 199 14.70 8.74 -2.53
N LEU A 200 13.42 9.11 -2.67
CA LEU A 200 12.70 9.03 -3.94
C LEU A 200 13.11 10.18 -4.87
N LYS A 201 13.63 9.85 -6.06
CA LYS A 201 14.14 10.80 -7.05
C LYS A 201 13.33 10.87 -8.34
N GLN A 202 12.57 9.83 -8.66
CA GLN A 202 11.72 9.77 -9.85
C GLN A 202 10.60 8.76 -9.62
N ALA A 203 9.40 9.10 -10.06
CA ALA A 203 8.27 8.18 -10.16
C ALA A 203 7.61 8.36 -11.53
N LEU A 204 7.33 7.27 -12.23
CA LEU A 204 6.67 7.24 -13.53
C LEU A 204 5.68 6.08 -13.56
N TRP A 205 4.61 6.23 -14.33
CA TRP A 205 3.65 5.16 -14.59
C TRP A 205 3.09 5.28 -16.01
N ASN A 206 2.37 4.26 -16.46
CA ASN A 206 1.70 4.26 -17.76
C ASN A 206 0.20 4.54 -17.65
N ALA A 207 -0.44 4.78 -18.79
CA ALA A 207 -1.89 5.06 -18.87
C ALA A 207 -2.75 3.94 -18.27
N ARG A 208 -2.28 2.68 -18.28
CA ARG A 208 -2.99 1.55 -17.67
C ARG A 208 -3.09 1.68 -16.16
N ALA A 209 -2.10 2.29 -15.50
CA ALA A 209 -2.21 2.61 -14.08
C ALA A 209 -3.32 3.65 -13.83
N GLU A 210 -3.42 4.68 -14.67
CA GLU A 210 -4.45 5.73 -14.55
C GLU A 210 -5.86 5.16 -14.75
N GLU A 211 -6.03 4.21 -15.68
CA GLU A 211 -7.28 3.48 -15.92
C GLU A 211 -7.77 2.67 -14.70
N LEU A 212 -6.89 2.31 -13.76
CA LEU A 212 -7.27 1.72 -12.48
C LEU A 212 -7.81 2.75 -11.47
N GLY A 213 -7.99 3.99 -11.89
CA GLY A 213 -8.46 5.07 -11.03
C GLY A 213 -7.34 5.80 -10.29
N LEU A 214 -6.10 5.69 -10.77
CA LEU A 214 -4.93 6.42 -10.27
C LEU A 214 -4.73 7.78 -10.98
N GLY A 215 -5.73 8.26 -11.71
CA GLY A 215 -5.68 9.58 -12.37
C GLY A 215 -5.32 10.76 -11.45
N PRO A 216 -5.77 10.82 -10.17
CA PRO A 216 -5.37 11.89 -9.24
C PRO A 216 -3.92 11.81 -8.77
N LEU A 217 -3.20 10.71 -9.04
CA LEU A 217 -1.82 10.56 -8.62
C LEU A 217 -0.93 11.57 -9.35
N GLY A 218 -0.10 12.29 -8.59
CA GLY A 218 0.81 13.30 -9.09
C GLY A 218 2.24 13.10 -8.60
N VAL A 219 3.15 13.87 -9.20
CA VAL A 219 4.56 13.93 -8.80
C VAL A 219 4.94 15.38 -8.60
N GLU A 220 5.46 15.70 -7.41
CA GLU A 220 5.96 17.03 -7.08
C GLU A 220 7.46 16.98 -6.79
N THR A 221 8.20 17.99 -7.25
CA THR A 221 9.61 18.15 -6.89
C THR A 221 9.73 18.96 -5.61
N ARG A 222 10.42 18.41 -4.61
CA ARG A 222 10.75 19.08 -3.36
C ARG A 222 12.25 19.40 -3.35
N TYR A 223 12.57 20.60 -2.89
CA TYR A 223 13.96 21.03 -2.72
C TYR A 223 14.27 21.00 -1.23
N GLY A 224 15.22 20.14 -0.84
CA GLY A 224 15.74 20.13 0.52
C GLY A 224 16.50 21.42 0.84
N ALA A 225 16.49 21.83 2.11
CA ALA A 225 17.33 22.92 2.59
C ALA A 225 18.82 22.56 2.47
N GLU A 226 19.67 23.56 2.29
CA GLU A 226 21.12 23.45 2.11
C GLU A 226 21.76 22.55 3.18
N GLY A 227 22.25 21.38 2.78
CA GLY A 227 23.26 20.68 3.58
C GLY A 227 24.58 21.45 3.54
N GLU A 228 25.45 21.23 4.53
CA GLU A 228 26.76 21.90 4.70
C GLU A 228 27.69 21.87 3.46
N SER A 229 27.35 21.06 2.44
CA SER A 229 28.07 20.94 1.16
C SER A 229 27.47 21.74 -0.01
N GLY A 230 26.46 22.59 0.20
CA GLY A 230 25.92 23.51 -0.83
C GLY A 230 25.21 22.84 -2.02
N SER A 231 24.99 21.53 -2.00
CA SER A 231 24.26 20.80 -3.04
C SER A 231 22.78 20.71 -2.68
N VAL A 232 21.92 21.39 -3.43
CA VAL A 232 20.46 21.25 -3.32
C VAL A 232 20.06 19.81 -3.63
N THR A 233 19.58 19.07 -2.63
CA THR A 233 19.04 17.72 -2.85
C THR A 233 17.67 17.85 -3.50
N LYS A 234 17.61 17.56 -4.81
CA LYS A 234 16.35 17.42 -5.52
C LYS A 234 15.69 16.12 -5.07
N GLU A 235 14.53 16.22 -4.45
CA GLU A 235 13.71 15.08 -4.05
C GLU A 235 12.38 15.12 -4.80
N VAL A 236 11.73 13.97 -4.90
CA VAL A 236 10.43 13.83 -5.54
C VAL A 236 9.48 13.19 -4.55
N ALA A 237 8.26 13.71 -4.48
CA ALA A 237 7.19 13.15 -3.67
C ALA A 237 5.99 12.79 -4.55
N LEU A 238 5.33 11.68 -4.21
CA LEU A 238 4.01 11.34 -4.75
C LEU A 238 2.94 12.18 -4.06
N THR A 239 1.98 12.66 -4.84
CA THR A 239 0.82 13.42 -4.36
C THR A 239 -0.46 12.77 -4.83
N TRP A 240 -1.57 13.06 -4.14
CA TRP A 240 -2.91 12.65 -4.53
C TRP A 240 -3.79 13.89 -4.62
N ASP A 241 -4.30 14.17 -5.82
CA ASP A 241 -5.04 15.40 -6.15
C ASP A 241 -4.31 16.67 -5.70
N GLY A 242 -3.00 16.70 -5.95
CA GLY A 242 -2.11 17.79 -5.55
C GLY A 242 -1.83 17.90 -4.04
N CYS A 243 -2.36 17.01 -3.21
CA CYS A 243 -2.10 16.95 -1.78
C CYS A 243 -1.08 15.87 -1.41
N ASP A 244 -0.44 16.00 -0.25
CA ASP A 244 0.43 14.96 0.29
C ASP A 244 -0.34 13.66 0.54
N ILE A 245 0.21 12.54 0.06
CA ILE A 245 -0.26 11.23 0.47
C ILE A 245 0.15 11.01 1.94
N PRO A 246 -0.78 10.59 2.81
CA PRO A 246 -0.44 10.27 4.20
C PRO A 246 0.57 9.12 4.27
N ASN A 247 1.37 9.08 5.33
CA ASN A 247 2.18 7.89 5.58
C ASN A 247 1.27 6.73 6.03
N MET A 248 1.75 5.50 5.83
CA MET A 248 1.00 4.28 6.15
C MET A 248 0.63 4.17 7.63
N GLY A 249 1.42 4.74 8.55
CA GLY A 249 1.09 4.76 9.98
C GLY A 249 -0.16 5.58 10.28
N CYS A 250 -0.34 6.73 9.63
CA CYS A 250 -1.58 7.51 9.73
C CYS A 250 -2.77 6.71 9.17
N VAL A 251 -2.58 6.04 8.03
CA VAL A 251 -3.61 5.19 7.42
C VAL A 251 -3.98 4.02 8.33
N GLU A 252 -3.00 3.34 8.93
CA GLU A 252 -3.23 2.25 9.90
C GLU A 252 -4.09 2.73 11.08
N LEU A 253 -3.84 3.93 11.61
CA LEU A 253 -4.65 4.52 12.68
C LEU A 253 -6.08 4.85 12.24
N ASP A 254 -6.27 5.36 11.03
CA ASP A 254 -7.60 5.68 10.51
C ASP A 254 -8.40 4.40 10.21
N LEU A 255 -7.76 3.35 9.69
CA LEU A 255 -8.37 2.02 9.52
C LEU A 255 -8.76 1.40 10.87
N ALA A 256 -7.91 1.53 11.90
CA ALA A 256 -8.22 1.04 13.25
C ALA A 256 -9.41 1.81 13.86
N ARG A 257 -9.45 3.14 13.73
CA ARG A 257 -10.59 3.96 14.18
C ARG A 257 -11.88 3.55 13.48
N PHE A 258 -11.81 3.30 12.18
CA PHE A 258 -12.96 2.84 11.41
C PHE A 258 -13.43 1.45 11.85
N GLU A 259 -12.51 0.53 12.14
CA GLU A 259 -12.86 -0.77 12.70
C GLU A 259 -13.63 -0.62 14.02
N GLU A 260 -13.13 0.22 14.94
CA GLU A 260 -13.79 0.49 16.22
C GLU A 260 -15.20 1.04 16.03
N GLN A 261 -15.37 1.99 15.10
CA GLN A 261 -16.67 2.55 14.74
C GLN A 261 -17.61 1.50 14.14
N TRP A 262 -17.11 0.66 13.23
CA TRP A 262 -17.88 -0.43 12.65
C TRP A 262 -18.35 -1.38 13.75
N VAL A 263 -17.49 -1.83 14.65
CA VAL A 263 -17.88 -2.73 15.75
C VAL A 263 -18.88 -2.04 16.68
N ALA A 264 -18.65 -0.78 17.04
CA ALA A 264 -19.54 -0.02 17.91
C ALA A 264 -20.96 0.14 17.32
N SER A 265 -21.06 0.27 15.99
CA SER A 265 -22.34 0.42 15.30
C SER A 265 -23.25 -0.81 15.43
N TRP A 266 -22.69 -2.00 15.69
CA TRP A 266 -23.48 -3.22 15.92
C TRP A 266 -23.86 -3.43 17.39
N GLY A 267 -23.14 -2.84 18.35
CA GLY A 267 -23.36 -3.02 19.78
C GLY A 267 -22.06 -3.43 20.46
N ALA A 268 -21.47 -2.50 21.22
CA ALA A 268 -20.07 -2.56 21.63
C ALA A 268 -19.69 -3.72 22.56
N ASN A 269 -18.43 -4.18 22.41
CA ASN A 269 -17.70 -5.20 23.19
C ASN A 269 -17.91 -6.68 22.79
N LEU A 270 -17.81 -6.97 21.49
CA LEU A 270 -17.68 -8.34 21.00
C LEU A 270 -16.19 -8.76 21.03
N PRO A 271 -15.82 -9.92 21.63
CA PRO A 271 -14.54 -10.58 21.43
C PRO A 271 -14.18 -10.75 19.94
N GLU A 272 -12.90 -10.88 19.59
CA GLU A 272 -12.45 -10.97 18.18
C GLU A 272 -13.09 -12.13 17.39
N ILE A 273 -13.39 -13.24 18.08
CA ILE A 273 -14.14 -14.38 17.52
C ILE A 273 -15.56 -13.95 17.08
N GLU A 274 -16.24 -13.16 17.92
CA GLU A 274 -17.59 -12.67 17.65
C GLU A 274 -17.59 -11.55 16.59
N LYS A 275 -16.52 -10.75 16.48
CA LYS A 275 -16.34 -9.79 15.38
C LYS A 275 -16.32 -10.50 14.03
N GLY A 276 -15.58 -11.61 13.93
CA GLY A 276 -15.47 -12.42 12.71
C GLY A 276 -16.82 -13.01 12.28
N GLU A 277 -17.57 -13.58 13.24
CA GLU A 277 -18.91 -14.13 12.98
C GLU A 277 -19.91 -13.05 12.58
N LEU A 278 -19.88 -11.90 13.25
CA LEU A 278 -20.72 -10.75 12.90
C LEU A 278 -20.47 -10.29 11.46
N LEU A 279 -19.20 -10.20 11.04
CA LEU A 279 -18.86 -9.87 9.66
C LEU A 279 -19.39 -10.91 8.67
N ASP A 280 -19.23 -12.22 8.97
CA ASP A 280 -19.78 -13.30 8.12
C ASP A 280 -21.29 -13.17 7.92
N ILE A 281 -22.02 -12.87 9.01
CA ILE A 281 -23.47 -12.72 8.96
C ILE A 281 -23.86 -11.44 8.23
N ALA A 282 -23.16 -10.33 8.48
CA ALA A 282 -23.39 -9.06 7.79
C ALA A 282 -23.19 -9.21 6.27
N GLU A 283 -22.09 -9.84 5.82
CA GLU A 283 -21.83 -10.09 4.40
C GLU A 283 -22.87 -11.02 3.76
N ARG A 284 -23.40 -11.99 4.52
CA ARG A 284 -24.45 -12.91 4.05
C ARG A 284 -25.82 -12.23 3.94
N VAL A 285 -26.16 -11.38 4.89
CA VAL A 285 -27.48 -10.71 4.98
C VAL A 285 -27.56 -9.47 4.09
N LEU A 286 -26.42 -8.84 3.78
CA LEU A 286 -26.30 -7.63 2.96
C LEU A 286 -25.41 -7.89 1.71
N PRO A 287 -25.93 -8.52 0.64
CA PRO A 287 -25.10 -9.07 -0.44
C PRO A 287 -24.64 -8.06 -1.49
N HIS A 288 -25.00 -6.77 -1.39
CA HIS A 288 -24.80 -5.79 -2.46
C HIS A 288 -23.78 -4.70 -2.12
N GLY A 289 -22.51 -5.08 -1.96
CA GLY A 289 -21.36 -4.17 -2.04
C GLY A 289 -21.23 -3.12 -0.92
N GLU A 290 -22.32 -2.81 -0.24
CA GLU A 290 -22.44 -2.03 0.97
C GLU A 290 -22.26 -3.02 2.12
N SER A 291 -21.04 -3.16 2.61
CA SER A 291 -20.77 -3.82 3.89
C SER A 291 -21.30 -2.99 5.08
N GLY A 292 -22.51 -2.44 4.94
CA GLY A 292 -23.26 -1.72 5.97
C GLY A 292 -23.07 -0.22 6.01
N PHE A 293 -22.19 0.37 5.21
CA PHE A 293 -21.98 1.81 5.27
C PHE A 293 -22.66 2.54 4.10
N LEU A 294 -23.67 3.35 4.45
CA LEU A 294 -23.96 4.56 3.70
C LEU A 294 -22.67 5.37 3.55
N SER A 295 -22.60 6.30 2.59
CA SER A 295 -21.45 7.21 2.41
C SER A 295 -21.02 7.98 3.67
N ASP A 296 -21.84 7.95 4.74
CA ASP A 296 -21.63 8.58 6.05
C ASP A 296 -21.22 7.59 7.16
N GLY A 297 -20.94 6.33 6.84
CA GLY A 297 -20.48 5.38 7.86
C GLY A 297 -21.58 4.95 8.86
N THR A 298 -22.86 4.97 8.46
CA THR A 298 -23.99 4.55 9.30
C THR A 298 -24.77 3.38 8.69
N ILE A 299 -25.13 2.41 9.55
CA ILE A 299 -25.98 1.25 9.23
C ILE A 299 -27.43 1.62 9.57
N SER A 300 -28.37 1.28 8.68
CA SER A 300 -29.81 1.42 8.97
C SER A 300 -30.24 0.56 10.15
N ASP A 301 -31.06 1.09 11.07
CA ASP A 301 -31.57 0.32 12.22
C ASP A 301 -32.25 -0.99 11.80
N ALA A 302 -32.92 -1.01 10.65
CA ALA A 302 -33.55 -2.21 10.11
C ALA A 302 -32.53 -3.30 9.74
N ASP A 303 -31.40 -2.92 9.16
CA ASP A 303 -30.33 -3.86 8.78
C ASP A 303 -29.54 -4.30 10.01
N ARG A 304 -29.36 -3.39 10.97
CA ARG A 304 -28.82 -3.71 12.29
C ARG A 304 -29.64 -4.80 12.98
N THR A 305 -30.96 -4.64 13.06
CA THR A 305 -31.83 -5.63 13.70
C THR A 305 -31.78 -6.99 13.00
N LYS A 306 -31.81 -7.04 11.66
CA LYS A 306 -31.76 -8.30 10.90
C LYS A 306 -30.48 -9.08 11.16
N VAL A 307 -29.33 -8.42 11.13
CA VAL A 307 -28.02 -9.07 11.33
C VAL A 307 -27.87 -9.54 12.78
N LEU A 308 -28.25 -8.72 13.76
CA LEU A 308 -28.18 -9.11 15.18
C LEU A 308 -29.12 -10.27 15.51
N GLN A 309 -30.32 -10.31 14.93
CA GLN A 309 -31.22 -11.45 15.08
C GLN A 309 -30.60 -12.73 14.51
N ALA A 310 -30.02 -12.66 13.31
CA ALA A 310 -29.35 -13.81 12.69
C ALA A 310 -28.10 -14.27 13.48
N LEU A 311 -27.41 -13.36 14.18
CA LEU A 311 -26.31 -13.67 15.09
C LEU A 311 -26.82 -14.43 16.33
N GLN A 312 -27.89 -13.94 16.96
CA GLN A 312 -28.51 -14.60 18.12
C GLN A 312 -29.01 -16.01 17.79
N GLU A 313 -29.67 -16.20 16.64
CA GLU A 313 -30.15 -17.51 16.18
C GLU A 313 -28.99 -18.51 15.98
N ARG A 314 -27.86 -18.05 15.44
CA ARG A 314 -26.67 -18.88 15.21
C ARG A 314 -26.00 -19.28 16.53
N GLN A 315 -25.88 -18.36 17.48
CA GLN A 315 -25.34 -18.62 18.82
C GLN A 315 -26.24 -19.57 19.61
N ALA A 316 -27.56 -19.43 19.51
CA ALA A 316 -28.52 -20.35 20.13
C ALA A 316 -28.42 -21.77 19.54
N GLY A 317 -28.22 -21.91 18.23
CA GLY A 317 -28.04 -23.21 17.56
C GLY A 317 -26.77 -23.96 17.95
N LEU A 318 -25.71 -23.25 18.34
CA LEU A 318 -24.45 -23.84 18.84
C LEU A 318 -24.52 -24.27 20.31
N SER A 319 -25.53 -23.81 21.05
CA SER A 319 -25.70 -24.03 22.49
C SER A 319 -26.55 -25.27 22.82
N ILE A 320 -27.06 -25.99 21.82
CA ILE A 320 -27.82 -27.23 22.01
C ILE A 320 -26.80 -28.39 22.02
N PRO A 321 -26.55 -29.05 23.17
CA PRO A 321 -25.71 -30.23 23.20
C PRO A 321 -26.42 -31.38 22.48
N ALA A 322 -25.64 -32.15 21.71
CA ALA A 322 -26.05 -33.43 21.14
C ALA A 322 -26.31 -34.47 22.24
#